data_AF-A0A3D3ZSI9-F1
#
_entry.id   AF-A0A3D3ZSI9-F1
#
_cell.length_a   1.000
_cell.length_b   1.000
_cell.length_c   1.000
_cell.angle_alpha   90.00
_cell.angle_beta   90.00
_cell.angle_gamma   90.00
#
_symmetry.space_group_name_H-M   'P 1'
#
loop_
_entity.id
_entity.type
_entity.pdbx_description
1 polymer ?
#
loop_
_entity_poly.entity_id
_entity_poly.type
_entity_poly.pdbx_seq_one_letter_code
_entity_poly.pdbx_strand_id
1 'polypeptide(L)'
;MSDATALILALPQPIILVGLDDRIMGANVAAQQLLGMDCVGMPYITALRQPALLDAVEASLNDQDERTVTYLGSDGVLGTTFEVSV
;
A
#
# COMPACT_ATOMS: atom_id res chain seq x y z
N MET A 1 -7.08 -11.50 16.92
CA MET A 1 -7.04 -11.51 15.44
C MET A 1 -7.39 -10.09 15.05
N SER A 2 -6.42 -9.33 14.54
CA SER A 2 -6.40 -7.87 14.59
C SER A 2 -7.55 -7.22 13.82
N ASP A 3 -8.39 -6.43 14.51
CA ASP A 3 -9.56 -5.73 13.96
C ASP A 3 -9.26 -4.89 12.71
N ALA A 4 -8.03 -4.37 12.61
CA ALA A 4 -7.57 -3.58 11.47
C ALA A 4 -7.63 -4.37 10.14
N THR A 5 -7.30 -5.66 10.13
CA THR A 5 -7.36 -6.46 8.90
C THR A 5 -8.80 -6.67 8.44
N ALA A 6 -9.73 -6.85 9.37
CA ALA A 6 -11.15 -6.96 9.04
C ALA A 6 -11.72 -5.63 8.49
N LEU A 7 -11.24 -4.50 9.02
CA LEU A 7 -11.64 -3.16 8.58
C LEU A 7 -11.22 -2.90 7.13
N ILE A 8 -9.96 -3.18 6.76
CA ILE A 8 -9.47 -2.92 5.40
C ILE A 8 -10.20 -3.78 4.35
N LEU A 9 -10.64 -4.98 4.72
CA LEU A 9 -11.39 -5.89 3.84
C LEU A 9 -12.81 -5.39 3.54
N ALA A 10 -13.38 -4.54 4.39
CA ALA A 10 -14.70 -3.95 4.18
C ALA A 10 -14.66 -2.67 3.33
N LEU A 11 -13.47 -2.12 3.04
CA LEU A 11 -13.32 -0.86 2.34
C LEU A 11 -13.15 -1.07 0.82
N PRO A 12 -13.84 -0.27 -0.02
CA PRO A 12 -13.80 -0.42 -1.47
C PRO A 12 -12.55 0.16 -2.13
N GLN A 13 -11.80 1.00 -1.42
CA GLN A 13 -10.56 1.61 -1.91
C GLN A 13 -9.37 0.66 -1.70
N PRO A 14 -8.31 0.70 -2.52
CA PRO A 14 -7.10 -0.09 -2.30
C PRO A 14 -6.44 0.29 -0.96
N ILE A 15 -6.31 -0.68 -0.05
CA ILE A 15 -5.67 -0.45 1.26
C ILE A 15 -4.67 -1.55 1.55
N ILE A 16 -3.49 -1.13 2.02
CA ILE A 16 -2.39 -1.99 2.45
C ILE A 16 -2.02 -1.59 3.88
N LEU A 17 -2.01 -2.58 4.77
CA LEU A 17 -1.57 -2.45 6.14
C LEU A 17 -0.10 -2.89 6.22
N VAL A 18 0.77 -1.96 6.58
CA VAL A 18 2.21 -2.21 6.79
C VAL A 18 2.47 -2.29 8.30
N GLY A 19 3.19 -3.34 8.71
CA GLY A 19 3.65 -3.54 10.07
C GLY A 19 4.98 -2.84 10.33
N LEU A 20 5.32 -2.68 11.61
CA LEU A 20 6.60 -2.11 12.06
C LEU A 20 7.82 -2.98 11.71
N ASP A 21 7.60 -4.18 11.17
CA ASP A 21 8.61 -5.11 10.69
C ASP A 21 8.88 -4.96 9.18
N ASP A 22 8.47 -3.84 8.59
CA ASP A 22 8.56 -3.52 7.16
C ASP A 22 7.83 -4.52 6.26
N ARG A 23 6.83 -5.22 6.80
CA ARG A 23 6.05 -6.23 6.08
C ARG A 23 4.59 -5.83 5.94
N ILE A 24 3.99 -6.27 4.85
CA ILE A 24 2.55 -6.13 4.64
C ILE A 24 1.82 -7.12 5.56
N MET A 25 1.14 -6.60 6.57
CA MET A 25 0.32 -7.39 7.48
C MET A 25 -1.06 -7.72 6.89
N GLY A 26 -1.53 -6.92 5.93
CA GLY A 26 -2.79 -7.18 5.25
C GLY A 26 -2.95 -6.30 4.01
N ALA A 27 -3.65 -6.82 3.01
CA ALA A 27 -4.03 -6.08 1.82
C ALA A 27 -5.46 -6.50 1.45
N ASN A 28 -6.29 -5.54 1.05
CA ASN A 28 -7.61 -5.87 0.58
C ASN A 28 -7.61 -6.28 -0.90
N VAL A 29 -8.74 -6.83 -1.36
CA VAL A 29 -8.86 -7.35 -2.73
C VAL A 29 -8.57 -6.28 -3.78
N ALA A 30 -8.99 -5.03 -3.55
CA ALA A 30 -8.70 -3.91 -4.45
C ALA A 30 -7.19 -3.62 -4.55
N ALA A 31 -6.46 -3.67 -3.44
CA ALA A 31 -5.00 -3.52 -3.44
C ALA A 31 -4.28 -4.69 -4.13
N GLN A 32 -4.72 -5.93 -3.90
CA GLN A 32 -4.16 -7.10 -4.57
C GLN A 32 -4.41 -7.05 -6.09
N GLN A 33 -5.60 -6.58 -6.52
CA GLN A 33 -5.92 -6.37 -7.93
C GLN A 33 -5.04 -5.28 -8.56
N LEU A 34 -4.87 -4.15 -7.86
CA LEU A 34 -4.02 -3.04 -8.31
C LEU A 34 -2.54 -3.45 -8.45
N LEU A 35 -2.04 -4.28 -7.52
CA LEU A 35 -0.67 -4.79 -7.58
C LEU A 35 -0.51 -6.01 -8.51
N GLY A 36 -1.61 -6.64 -8.90
CA GLY A 36 -1.62 -7.88 -9.69
C GLY A 36 -1.01 -9.08 -8.97
N MET A 37 -0.85 -9.03 -7.64
CA MET A 37 -0.22 -10.08 -6.84
C MET A 37 -0.73 -10.07 -5.39
N ASP A 38 -0.71 -11.25 -4.75
CA ASP A 38 -0.94 -11.33 -3.30
C ASP A 38 0.33 -10.90 -2.58
N CYS A 39 0.32 -9.72 -1.97
CA CYS A 39 1.47 -9.07 -1.35
C CYS A 39 1.57 -9.28 0.18
N VAL A 40 0.63 -10.00 0.80
CA VAL A 40 0.61 -10.21 2.25
C VAL A 40 1.85 -11.01 2.71
N GLY A 41 2.51 -10.55 3.77
CA GLY A 41 3.73 -11.15 4.34
C GLY A 41 5.04 -10.77 3.62
N MET A 42 4.96 -10.09 2.48
CA MET A 42 6.14 -9.56 1.78
C MET A 42 6.60 -8.23 2.36
N PRO A 43 7.89 -7.90 2.18
CA PRO A 43 8.39 -6.55 2.43
C PRO A 43 7.66 -5.53 1.55
N TYR A 44 7.14 -4.45 2.15
CA TYR A 44 6.38 -3.43 1.39
C TYR A 44 7.22 -2.80 0.26
N ILE A 45 8.53 -2.67 0.49
CA ILE A 45 9.54 -2.21 -0.49
C ILE A 45 9.49 -3.03 -1.77
N THR A 46 9.42 -4.36 -1.66
CA THR A 46 9.45 -5.27 -2.81
C THR A 46 8.10 -5.37 -3.52
N ALA A 47 7.00 -5.17 -2.79
CA ALA A 47 5.64 -5.19 -3.35
C ALA A 47 5.31 -3.91 -4.13
N LEU A 48 5.66 -2.74 -3.58
CA LEU A 48 5.27 -1.45 -4.14
C LEU A 48 6.25 -0.94 -5.21
N ARG A 49 7.56 -1.20 -5.05
CA ARG A 49 8.67 -0.82 -5.99
C ARG A 49 8.57 0.59 -6.59
N GLN A 50 8.03 1.56 -5.85
CA GLN A 50 7.94 2.95 -6.28
C GLN A 50 8.72 3.82 -5.31
N PRO A 51 9.88 4.36 -5.72
CA PRO A 51 10.73 5.16 -4.84
C PRO A 51 9.96 6.27 -4.13
N ALA A 52 9.12 7.01 -4.85
CA ALA A 52 8.33 8.11 -4.29
C ALA A 52 7.31 7.66 -3.22
N LEU A 53 6.74 6.45 -3.33
CA LEU A 53 5.84 5.91 -2.32
C LEU A 53 6.64 5.40 -1.11
N LEU A 54 7.81 4.81 -1.32
CA LEU A 54 8.68 4.36 -0.23
C LEU A 54 9.18 5.55 0.59
N ASP A 55 9.65 6.62 -0.08
CA ASP A 55 10.09 7.86 0.56
C ASP A 55 8.97 8.47 1.42
N ALA A 56 7.72 8.42 0.93
CA ALA A 56 6.58 8.95 1.67
C ALA A 56 6.20 8.10 2.89
N VAL A 57 6.27 6.78 2.77
CA VAL A 57 6.09 5.85 3.91
C VAL A 57 7.17 6.09 4.95
N GLU A 58 8.45 6.18 4.56
CA GLU A 58 9.56 6.44 5.49
C GLU A 58 9.42 7.81 6.16
N ALA A 59 9.00 8.84 5.42
CA ALA A 59 8.76 10.16 5.99
C ALA A 59 7.55 10.15 6.96
N SER A 60 6.46 9.43 6.63
CA SER A 60 5.28 9.26 7.50
C SER A 60 5.65 8.50 8.78
N LEU A 61 6.45 7.44 8.67
CA LEU A 61 6.95 6.70 9.83
C LEU A 61 7.86 7.54 10.73
N ASN A 62 8.68 8.44 10.16
CA ASN A 62 9.59 9.30 10.93
C ASN A 62 8.85 10.44 11.64
N ASP A 63 7.95 11.14 10.95
CA ASP A 63 7.30 12.35 11.47
C ASP A 63 5.90 12.09 12.06
N GLN A 64 5.36 10.88 11.88
CA GLN A 64 3.99 10.47 12.25
C GLN A 64 2.87 11.30 11.60
N ASP A 65 3.16 11.96 10.47
CA ASP A 65 2.24 12.82 9.73
C ASP A 65 1.73 12.14 8.45
N GLU A 66 0.42 12.28 8.22
CA GLU A 66 -0.27 11.80 7.01
C GLU A 66 0.27 12.49 5.75
N ARG A 67 0.62 11.70 4.74
CA ARG A 67 1.14 12.18 3.46
C ARG A 67 0.38 11.55 2.31
N THR A 68 0.14 12.35 1.28
CA THR A 68 -0.54 11.88 0.08
C THR A 68 0.43 11.93 -1.10
N VAL A 69 0.60 10.80 -1.79
CA VAL A 69 1.50 10.65 -2.93
C VAL A 69 0.84 9.94 -4.10
N THR A 70 1.34 10.24 -5.29
CA THR A 70 0.86 9.63 -6.51
C THR A 70 1.51 8.27 -6.73
N TYR A 71 0.71 7.20 -6.74
CA TYR A 71 1.11 5.86 -7.13
C TYR A 71 0.79 5.60 -8.60
N LEU A 72 1.79 5.21 -9.39
CA LEU A 72 1.61 4.89 -10.81
C LEU A 72 1.38 3.38 -11.00
N GLY A 73 0.13 2.95 -11.06
CA GLY A 73 -0.23 1.58 -11.39
C GLY A 73 0.15 1.23 -12.82
N SER A 74 1.05 0.26 -12.98
CA SER A 74 1.48 -0.27 -14.27
C SER A 74 0.48 -1.30 -14.80
N ASP A 75 -0.78 -0.92 -14.99
CA ASP A 75 -1.70 -1.72 -15.78
C ASP A 75 -1.49 -1.36 -17.26
N GLY A 76 -1.37 -2.36 -18.14
CA GLY A 76 -0.72 -2.24 -19.46
C GLY A 76 -1.14 -1.04 -20.34
N VAL A 77 -0.17 -0.45 -21.04
CA VAL A 77 -0.25 0.61 -22.08
C VAL A 77 -0.87 1.96 -21.67
N LEU A 78 -1.75 2.03 -20.67
CA LEU A 78 -2.21 3.28 -20.04
C LEU A 78 -1.94 3.22 -18.54
N GLY A 79 -0.92 3.94 -18.09
CA GLY A 79 -0.62 4.06 -16.66
C GLY A 79 -1.83 4.58 -15.89
N THR A 80 -2.23 3.86 -14.84
CA THR A 80 -3.33 4.28 -13.97
C THR A 80 -2.75 5.01 -12.77
N THR A 81 -3.09 6.29 -12.63
CA THR A 81 -2.61 7.14 -11.54
C THR A 81 -3.54 7.03 -10.34
N PHE A 82 -3.01 6.57 -9.21
CA PHE A 82 -3.72 6.52 -7.93
C PHE A 82 -3.14 7.56 -6.97
N GLU A 83 -3.99 8.14 -6.14
CA GLU A 83 -3.58 8.96 -5.02
C GLU A 83 -3.59 8.08 -3.76
N VAL A 84 -2.44 8.01 -3.07
CA VAL A 84 -2.20 7.13 -1.92
C VAL A 84 -1.90 7.99 -0.71
N SER A 85 -2.68 7.83 0.35
CA SER A 85 -2.42 8.44 1.65
C SER A 85 -1.73 7.43 2.57
N VAL A 86 -0.66 7.84 3.24
CA VAL A 86 0.19 7.05 4.15
C VAL A 86 0.44 7.78 5.45
#